data_AF-K9AJF3-F1
#
_entry.id   AF-K9AJF3-F1
#
_cell.length_a   1.000
_cell.length_b   1.000
_cell.length_c   1.000
_cell.angle_alpha   90.00
_cell.angle_beta   90.00
_cell.angle_gamma   90.00
#
_symmetry.space_group_name_H-M   'P 1'
#
loop_
_entity.id
_entity.type
_entity.pdbx_description
1 polymer ?
#
loop_
_entity_poly.entity_id
_entity_poly.type
_entity_poly.pdbx_seq_one_letter_code
_entity_poly.pdbx_strand_id
1 'polypeptide(L)'
;MSDKLNQAIPLFAGVIVLLAFIILMVVFRSILIPLKAVLGFVLSLLATLGFTTLIIQDGVFANLIGIDTTGPILAFLPVITIGLLFGLAMDYEVFLMSRIHEAYTSTQDNDRSIRTGIKESGPVVVAAALIMFSVFIGFVFQNDVMIKSMGIALAFGVLFDAFVVRMTIIPALTKLFGRASWYMPKWLKRILPHVDIEGHALTKSLKDKK
;
A
#
# COMPACT_ATOMS: atom_id res chain seq x y z
N MET A 1 27.22 -3.08 -14.54
CA MET A 1 26.48 -3.32 -13.27
C MET A 1 25.09 -2.66 -13.31
N SER A 2 24.99 -1.44 -13.84
CA SER A 2 23.71 -0.72 -14.03
C SER A 2 22.70 -1.42 -14.96
N ASP A 3 23.13 -2.02 -16.08
CA ASP A 3 22.18 -2.68 -17.01
C ASP A 3 21.51 -3.93 -16.43
N LYS A 4 22.26 -4.72 -15.65
CA LYS A 4 21.70 -5.90 -14.96
C LYS A 4 20.66 -5.50 -13.91
N LEU A 5 20.88 -4.39 -13.22
CA LEU A 5 19.94 -3.90 -12.21
C LEU A 5 18.70 -3.28 -12.88
N ASN A 6 18.88 -2.51 -13.97
CA ASN A 6 17.78 -1.95 -14.73
C ASN A 6 16.88 -3.03 -15.37
N GLN A 7 17.45 -4.14 -15.82
CA GLN A 7 16.68 -5.30 -16.29
C GLN A 7 16.00 -6.07 -15.15
N ALA A 8 16.58 -6.04 -13.93
CA ALA A 8 16.03 -6.72 -12.77
C ALA A 8 14.89 -5.95 -12.10
N ILE A 9 14.85 -4.62 -12.18
CA ILE A 9 13.80 -3.80 -11.53
C ILE A 9 12.38 -4.18 -11.99
N PRO A 10 12.06 -4.32 -13.30
CA PRO A 10 10.74 -4.74 -13.74
C PRO A 10 10.37 -6.14 -13.26
N LEU A 11 11.32 -7.07 -13.27
CA LEU A 11 11.12 -8.43 -12.78
C LEU A 11 10.85 -8.42 -11.27
N PHE A 12 11.65 -7.67 -10.51
CA PHE A 12 11.52 -7.52 -9.06
C PHE A 12 10.18 -6.89 -8.67
N ALA A 13 9.80 -5.79 -9.33
CA ALA A 13 8.50 -5.16 -9.16
C ALA A 13 7.36 -6.13 -9.49
N GLY A 14 7.47 -6.87 -10.59
CA GLY A 14 6.49 -7.88 -11.01
C GLY A 14 6.33 -9.01 -9.98
N VAL A 15 7.44 -9.51 -9.43
CA VAL A 15 7.43 -10.54 -8.38
C VAL A 15 6.76 -10.02 -7.11
N ILE A 16 7.10 -8.80 -6.67
CA ILE A 16 6.48 -8.20 -5.48
C ILE A 16 4.98 -8.00 -5.68
N VAL A 17 4.58 -7.45 -6.82
CA VAL A 17 3.17 -7.25 -7.16
C VAL A 17 2.40 -8.57 -7.22
N LEU A 18 2.98 -9.61 -7.82
CA LEU A 18 2.38 -10.93 -7.88
C LEU A 18 2.23 -11.53 -6.47
N LEU A 19 3.27 -11.44 -5.66
CA LEU A 19 3.27 -11.96 -4.29
C LEU A 19 2.26 -11.20 -3.41
N ALA A 20 2.17 -9.88 -3.55
CA ALA A 20 1.15 -9.04 -2.94
C ALA A 20 -0.26 -9.49 -3.29
N PHE A 21 -0.51 -9.67 -4.58
CA PHE A 21 -1.80 -10.09 -5.11
C PHE A 21 -2.21 -11.44 -4.52
N ILE A 22 -1.29 -12.40 -4.48
CA ILE A 22 -1.53 -13.73 -3.91
C ILE A 22 -1.83 -13.63 -2.41
N ILE A 23 -1.03 -12.89 -1.64
CA ILE A 23 -1.26 -12.72 -0.20
C ILE A 23 -2.63 -12.10 0.07
N LEU A 24 -2.96 -10.98 -0.58
CA LEU A 24 -4.25 -10.31 -0.41
C LEU A 24 -5.41 -11.19 -0.87
N MET A 25 -5.24 -11.98 -1.93
CA MET A 25 -6.26 -12.91 -2.39
C MET A 25 -6.55 -14.00 -1.35
N VAL A 26 -5.53 -14.50 -0.65
CA VAL A 26 -5.69 -15.47 0.44
C VAL A 26 -6.39 -14.82 1.64
N VAL A 27 -5.99 -13.61 2.03
CA VAL A 27 -6.54 -12.87 3.18
C VAL A 27 -8.00 -12.48 2.97
N PHE A 28 -8.30 -11.79 1.86
CA PHE A 28 -9.62 -11.21 1.61
C PHE A 28 -10.57 -12.14 0.87
N ARG A 29 -10.07 -13.26 0.34
CA ARG A 29 -10.87 -14.23 -0.44
C ARG A 29 -11.71 -13.53 -1.53
N SER A 30 -11.15 -12.51 -2.16
CA SER A 30 -11.76 -11.73 -3.23
C SER A 30 -10.71 -11.50 -4.31
N ILE A 31 -11.13 -11.35 -5.57
CA ILE A 31 -10.23 -11.03 -6.69
C ILE A 31 -10.14 -9.51 -6.89
N LEU A 32 -11.25 -8.81 -6.70
CA LEU A 32 -11.34 -7.37 -6.96
C LEU A 32 -10.66 -6.54 -5.87
N ILE A 33 -10.64 -7.02 -4.63
CA ILE A 33 -9.96 -6.34 -3.51
C ILE A 33 -8.43 -6.34 -3.69
N PRO A 34 -7.77 -7.49 -3.95
CA PRO A 34 -6.34 -7.51 -4.27
C PRO A 34 -6.01 -6.71 -5.53
N LEU A 35 -6.87 -6.77 -6.55
CA LEU A 35 -6.61 -6.08 -7.82
C LEU A 35 -6.57 -4.55 -7.63
N LYS A 36 -7.57 -3.96 -6.95
CA LYS A 36 -7.57 -2.51 -6.69
C LYS A 36 -6.39 -2.10 -5.80
N ALA A 37 -6.01 -2.93 -4.81
CA ALA A 37 -4.89 -2.66 -3.92
C ALA A 37 -3.56 -2.64 -4.69
N VAL A 38 -3.35 -3.63 -5.56
CA VAL A 38 -2.18 -3.69 -6.45
C VAL A 38 -2.14 -2.49 -7.39
N LEU A 39 -3.27 -2.13 -8.01
CA LEU A 39 -3.34 -0.96 -8.89
C LEU A 39 -3.04 0.34 -8.13
N GLY A 40 -3.55 0.47 -6.90
CA GLY A 40 -3.25 1.56 -5.99
C GLY A 40 -1.75 1.63 -5.65
N PHE A 41 -1.14 0.50 -5.33
CA PHE A 41 0.30 0.42 -5.05
C PHE A 41 1.14 0.80 -6.28
N VAL A 42 0.80 0.30 -7.47
CA VAL A 42 1.49 0.67 -8.70
C VAL A 42 1.37 2.17 -8.96
N LEU A 43 0.19 2.76 -8.71
CA LEU A 43 0.01 4.21 -8.80
C LEU A 43 0.89 4.98 -7.81
N SER A 44 0.93 4.56 -6.53
CA SER A 44 1.83 5.14 -5.52
C SER A 44 3.29 5.06 -5.93
N LEU A 45 3.70 3.91 -6.48
CA LEU A 45 5.06 3.69 -6.93
C LEU A 45 5.42 4.61 -8.11
N LEU A 46 4.56 4.68 -9.13
CA LEU A 46 4.77 5.55 -10.28
C LEU A 46 4.80 7.03 -9.87
N ALA A 47 3.89 7.45 -8.99
CA ALA A 47 3.87 8.80 -8.45
C ALA A 47 5.16 9.12 -7.68
N THR A 48 5.64 8.17 -6.87
CA THR A 48 6.86 8.37 -6.06
C THR A 48 8.11 8.44 -6.91
N LEU A 49 8.30 7.50 -7.84
CA LEU A 49 9.45 7.50 -8.74
C LEU A 49 9.41 8.70 -9.69
N GLY A 50 8.23 9.06 -10.20
CA GLY A 50 8.01 10.28 -10.99
C GLY A 50 8.34 11.55 -10.22
N PHE A 51 7.89 11.67 -8.98
CA PHE A 51 8.22 12.81 -8.12
C PHE A 51 9.72 12.88 -7.79
N THR A 52 10.33 11.73 -7.51
CA THR A 52 11.75 11.65 -7.16
C THR A 52 12.64 11.99 -8.36
N THR A 53 12.28 11.52 -9.57
CA THR A 53 12.96 11.90 -10.82
C THR A 53 12.82 13.40 -11.10
N LEU A 54 11.63 13.97 -10.96
CA LEU A 54 11.41 15.42 -11.11
C LEU A 54 12.26 16.28 -10.16
N ILE A 55 12.42 15.86 -8.90
CA ILE A 55 13.21 16.63 -7.94
C ILE A 55 14.71 16.48 -8.17
N ILE A 56 15.17 15.25 -8.39
CA ILE A 56 16.61 14.92 -8.37
C ILE A 56 17.26 15.06 -9.74
N GLN A 57 16.56 14.66 -10.81
CA GLN A 57 17.09 14.71 -12.17
C GLN A 57 16.75 16.03 -12.85
N ASP A 58 15.49 16.47 -12.78
CA ASP A 58 15.05 17.72 -13.43
C ASP A 58 15.31 18.96 -12.57
N GLY A 59 15.75 18.77 -11.31
CA GLY A 59 16.17 19.85 -10.41
C GLY A 59 15.03 20.74 -9.92
N VAL A 60 13.76 20.32 -10.10
CA VAL A 60 12.61 21.08 -9.61
C VAL A 60 12.66 21.06 -8.07
N PHE A 61 12.70 22.23 -7.43
CA PHE A 61 12.95 22.40 -5.98
C PHE A 61 14.36 22.10 -5.46
N ALA A 62 15.37 21.86 -6.32
CA ALA A 62 16.75 21.59 -5.87
C ALA A 62 17.33 22.69 -4.95
N ASN A 63 17.06 23.95 -5.28
CA ASN A 63 17.49 25.11 -4.46
C ASN A 63 16.77 25.22 -3.11
N LEU A 64 15.54 24.70 -2.98
CA LEU A 64 14.78 24.76 -1.73
C LEU A 64 15.16 23.63 -0.76
N ILE A 65 15.67 22.52 -1.30
CA ILE A 65 16.02 21.29 -0.56
C ILE A 65 17.55 21.20 -0.31
N GLY A 66 18.32 22.17 -0.79
CA GLY A 66 19.78 22.22 -0.63
C GLY A 66 20.49 21.08 -1.35
N ILE A 67 20.07 20.79 -2.59
CA ILE A 67 20.73 19.80 -3.46
C ILE A 67 21.62 20.59 -4.42
N ASP A 68 22.90 20.73 -4.09
CA ASP A 68 23.88 21.49 -4.89
C ASP A 68 24.34 20.74 -6.16
N THR A 69 24.13 19.42 -6.20
CA THR A 69 24.44 18.57 -7.36
C THR A 69 23.27 17.67 -7.69
N THR A 70 22.54 18.00 -8.75
CA THR A 70 21.67 17.04 -9.46
C THR A 70 22.53 15.90 -9.99
N GLY A 71 22.25 14.69 -9.56
CA GLY A 71 23.02 13.49 -9.90
C GLY A 71 22.11 12.36 -10.39
N PRO A 72 22.65 11.37 -11.10
CA PRO A 72 21.86 10.23 -11.54
C PRO A 72 21.30 9.47 -10.33
N ILE A 73 20.02 9.12 -10.41
CA ILE A 73 19.38 8.24 -9.44
C ILE A 73 20.14 6.92 -9.46
N LEU A 74 20.73 6.58 -8.31
CA LEU A 74 21.44 5.33 -8.16
C LEU A 74 20.46 4.17 -8.31
N ALA A 75 20.89 3.14 -9.04
CA ALA A 75 19.99 2.08 -9.49
C ALA A 75 19.37 1.25 -8.33
N PHE A 76 19.88 1.37 -7.10
CA PHE A 76 19.30 0.74 -5.91
C PHE A 76 18.09 1.48 -5.32
N LEU A 77 17.91 2.78 -5.61
CA LEU A 77 16.84 3.58 -5.01
C LEU A 77 15.47 3.00 -5.38
N PRO A 78 15.15 2.70 -6.66
CA PRO A 78 13.88 2.08 -7.01
C PRO A 78 13.66 0.74 -6.28
N VAL A 79 14.70 -0.08 -6.13
CA VAL A 79 14.60 -1.39 -5.45
C VAL A 79 14.18 -1.22 -3.99
N ILE A 80 14.84 -0.30 -3.28
CA ILE A 80 14.54 0.00 -1.87
C ILE A 80 13.16 0.64 -1.74
N THR A 81 12.83 1.61 -2.60
CA THR A 81 11.52 2.27 -2.59
C THR A 81 10.38 1.28 -2.86
N ILE A 82 10.54 0.37 -3.83
CA ILE A 82 9.56 -0.69 -4.10
C ILE A 82 9.39 -1.56 -2.84
N GLY A 83 10.48 -2.07 -2.27
CA GLY A 83 10.43 -2.97 -1.12
C GLY A 83 9.81 -2.33 0.12
N LEU A 84 10.25 -1.11 0.47
CA LEU A 84 9.73 -0.40 1.65
C LEU A 84 8.30 0.06 1.43
N LEU A 85 7.99 0.77 0.33
CA LEU A 85 6.61 1.22 0.10
C LEU A 85 5.66 0.04 -0.01
N PHE A 86 6.09 -1.09 -0.55
CA PHE A 86 5.27 -2.29 -0.58
C PHE A 86 4.89 -2.76 0.83
N GLY A 87 5.87 -2.96 1.71
CA GLY A 87 5.61 -3.38 3.09
C GLY A 87 4.68 -2.42 3.82
N LEU A 88 4.98 -1.11 3.73
CA LEU A 88 4.20 -0.06 4.36
C LEU A 88 2.77 0.01 3.80
N ALA A 89 2.62 -0.14 2.48
CA ALA A 89 1.32 -0.08 1.85
C ALA A 89 0.45 -1.31 2.14
N MET A 90 1.07 -2.47 2.36
CA MET A 90 0.30 -3.68 2.66
C MET A 90 -0.29 -3.62 4.08
N ASP A 91 0.47 -3.12 5.05
CA ASP A 91 0.02 -3.02 6.44
C ASP A 91 -1.25 -2.16 6.56
N TYR A 92 -1.24 -1.01 5.89
CA TYR A 92 -2.40 -0.13 5.90
C TYR A 92 -3.57 -0.66 5.08
N GLU A 93 -3.34 -1.48 4.05
CA GLU A 93 -4.42 -1.97 3.18
C GLU A 93 -5.17 -3.03 3.92
N VAL A 94 -4.40 -3.96 4.50
CA VAL A 94 -4.94 -5.02 5.33
C VAL A 94 -5.72 -4.41 6.48
N PHE A 95 -5.18 -3.40 7.18
CA PHE A 95 -5.86 -2.78 8.30
C PHE A 95 -7.18 -2.09 7.91
N LEU A 96 -7.17 -1.25 6.86
CA LEU A 96 -8.37 -0.55 6.42
C LEU A 96 -9.42 -1.52 5.85
N MET A 97 -9.01 -2.40 4.93
CA MET A 97 -9.93 -3.32 4.26
C MET A 97 -10.47 -4.39 5.21
N SER A 98 -9.70 -4.84 6.21
CA SER A 98 -10.19 -5.78 7.23
C SER A 98 -11.36 -5.18 8.00
N ARG A 99 -11.26 -3.92 8.44
CA ARG A 99 -12.36 -3.24 9.15
C ARG A 99 -13.58 -3.01 8.27
N ILE A 100 -13.37 -2.60 7.02
CA ILE A 100 -14.48 -2.47 6.06
C ILE A 100 -15.16 -3.83 5.84
N HIS A 101 -14.38 -4.92 5.74
CA HIS A 101 -14.90 -6.27 5.54
C HIS A 101 -15.67 -6.80 6.75
N GLU A 102 -15.14 -6.58 7.95
CA GLU A 102 -15.80 -6.93 9.22
C GLU A 102 -17.17 -6.23 9.34
N ALA A 103 -17.21 -4.92 9.08
CA ALA A 103 -18.45 -4.14 9.09
C ALA A 103 -19.44 -4.61 8.00
N TYR A 104 -18.95 -4.97 6.81
CA TYR A 104 -19.77 -5.46 5.71
C TYR A 104 -20.38 -6.84 5.98
N THR A 105 -19.61 -7.73 6.61
CA THR A 105 -20.08 -9.07 6.96
C THR A 105 -21.23 -9.02 7.96
N SER A 106 -21.22 -8.04 8.87
CA SER A 106 -22.29 -7.82 9.85
C SER A 106 -23.51 -7.07 9.28
N THR A 107 -23.30 -6.03 8.47
CA THR A 107 -24.38 -5.13 8.05
C THR A 107 -24.94 -5.39 6.65
N GLN A 108 -24.17 -6.04 5.77
CA GLN A 108 -24.43 -6.16 4.32
C GLN A 108 -24.69 -4.83 3.59
N ASP A 109 -24.38 -3.71 4.22
CA ASP A 109 -24.52 -2.36 3.67
C ASP A 109 -23.12 -1.82 3.35
N ASN A 110 -22.84 -1.69 2.05
CA ASN A 110 -21.50 -1.30 1.57
C ASN A 110 -21.15 0.15 1.95
N ASP A 111 -22.09 1.10 1.82
CA ASP A 111 -21.83 2.50 2.14
C ASP A 111 -21.61 2.68 3.65
N ARG A 112 -22.42 2.01 4.48
CA ARG A 112 -22.25 2.05 5.93
C ARG A 112 -20.92 1.43 6.36
N SER A 113 -20.53 0.33 5.74
CA SER A 113 -19.28 -0.39 6.07
C SER A 113 -18.04 0.42 5.72
N ILE A 114 -18.04 1.09 4.56
CA ILE A 114 -16.94 1.98 4.17
C ILE A 114 -16.84 3.15 5.16
N ARG A 115 -17.97 3.78 5.54
CA ARG A 115 -17.98 4.87 6.52
C ARG A 115 -17.44 4.43 7.88
N THR A 116 -17.87 3.27 8.38
CA THR A 116 -17.39 2.72 9.64
C THR A 116 -15.89 2.42 9.57
N GLY A 117 -15.44 1.73 8.53
CA GLY A 117 -14.02 1.39 8.36
C GLY A 117 -13.12 2.62 8.27
N ILE A 118 -13.52 3.66 7.53
CA ILE A 118 -12.75 4.92 7.50
C ILE A 118 -12.77 5.62 8.87
N LYS A 119 -13.90 5.65 9.57
CA LYS A 119 -14.00 6.31 10.88
C LYS A 119 -13.10 5.65 11.92
N GLU A 120 -12.97 4.34 11.89
CA GLU A 120 -12.19 3.58 12.87
C GLU A 120 -10.71 3.46 12.47
N SER A 121 -10.42 3.14 11.20
CA SER A 121 -9.05 2.95 10.73
C SER A 121 -8.36 4.24 10.28
N GLY A 122 -9.13 5.23 9.82
CA GLY A 122 -8.60 6.47 9.25
C GLY A 122 -7.63 7.21 10.17
N PRO A 123 -7.99 7.53 11.43
CA PRO A 123 -7.09 8.20 12.36
C PRO A 123 -5.79 7.45 12.61
N VAL A 124 -5.84 6.10 12.67
CA VAL A 124 -4.66 5.25 12.86
C VAL A 124 -3.73 5.33 11.66
N VAL A 125 -4.27 5.27 10.44
CA VAL A 125 -3.49 5.39 9.21
C VAL A 125 -2.89 6.78 9.07
N VAL A 126 -3.64 7.85 9.35
CA VAL A 126 -3.11 9.23 9.34
C VAL A 126 -1.95 9.37 10.33
N ALA A 127 -2.14 8.93 11.56
CA ALA A 127 -1.12 9.03 12.61
C ALA A 127 0.16 8.28 12.20
N ALA A 128 0.03 7.05 11.72
CA ALA A 128 1.16 6.25 11.27
C ALA A 128 1.88 6.91 10.07
N ALA A 129 1.12 7.41 9.09
CA ALA A 129 1.68 8.09 7.93
C ALA A 129 2.45 9.37 8.31
N LEU A 130 1.93 10.17 9.25
CA LEU A 130 2.60 11.38 9.73
C LEU A 130 3.87 11.08 10.51
N ILE A 131 3.87 10.02 11.34
CA ILE A 131 5.07 9.59 12.06
C ILE A 131 6.15 9.15 11.07
N MET A 132 5.81 8.29 10.10
CA MET A 132 6.77 7.83 9.09
C MET A 132 7.28 8.96 8.20
N PHE A 133 6.39 9.87 7.80
CA PHE A 133 6.78 11.08 7.08
C PHE A 133 7.80 11.89 7.88
N SER A 134 7.57 12.08 9.18
CA SER A 134 8.48 12.81 10.08
C SER A 134 9.86 12.12 10.20
N VAL A 135 9.90 10.78 10.17
CA VAL A 135 11.16 10.03 10.17
C VAL A 135 11.91 10.19 8.85
N PHE A 136 11.22 10.02 7.71
CA PHE A 136 11.84 10.08 6.39
C PHE A 136 12.25 11.48 5.98
N ILE A 137 11.51 12.52 6.36
CA ILE A 137 11.93 13.91 6.12
C ILE A 137 13.21 14.24 6.91
N GLY A 138 13.44 13.57 8.03
CA GLY A 138 14.70 13.67 8.78
C GLY A 138 15.94 13.29 7.95
N PHE A 139 15.79 12.39 6.98
CA PHE A 139 16.90 11.98 6.10
C PHE A 139 17.29 13.07 5.10
N VAL A 140 16.43 14.07 4.87
CA VAL A 140 16.72 15.20 4.00
C VAL A 140 17.81 16.11 4.59
N PHE A 141 18.02 16.08 5.91
CA PHE A 141 19.09 16.86 6.54
C PHE A 141 20.48 16.19 6.45
N GLN A 142 20.57 14.99 5.87
CA GLN A 142 21.86 14.33 5.66
C GLN A 142 22.61 14.91 4.47
N ASN A 143 23.94 14.96 4.59
CA ASN A 143 24.84 15.43 3.54
C ASN A 143 25.00 14.43 2.39
N ASP A 144 24.71 13.15 2.65
CA ASP A 144 24.76 12.11 1.64
C ASP A 144 23.53 12.22 0.71
N VAL A 145 23.79 12.47 -0.58
CA VAL A 145 22.76 12.59 -1.64
C VAL A 145 21.91 11.32 -1.73
N MET A 146 22.49 10.14 -1.47
CA MET A 146 21.76 8.88 -1.41
C MET A 146 20.71 8.89 -0.31
N ILE A 147 21.11 9.23 0.92
CA ILE A 147 20.19 9.23 2.07
C ILE A 147 19.11 10.29 1.88
N LYS A 148 19.50 11.48 1.41
CA LYS A 148 18.57 12.58 1.08
C LYS A 148 17.54 12.13 0.04
N SER A 149 17.98 11.48 -1.05
CA SER A 149 17.08 10.99 -2.11
C SER A 149 16.09 9.93 -1.63
N MET A 150 16.54 9.00 -0.79
CA MET A 150 15.67 8.00 -0.17
C MET A 150 14.65 8.64 0.76
N GLY A 151 15.08 9.62 1.57
CA GLY A 151 14.22 10.38 2.46
C GLY A 151 13.06 11.04 1.71
N ILE A 152 13.37 11.77 0.63
CA ILE A 152 12.36 12.45 -0.20
C ILE A 152 11.40 11.44 -0.83
N ALA A 153 11.93 10.38 -1.45
CA ALA A 153 11.13 9.36 -2.12
C ALA A 153 10.17 8.68 -1.15
N LEU A 154 10.68 8.21 0.00
CA LEU A 154 9.87 7.49 0.98
C LEU A 154 8.87 8.42 1.69
N ALA A 155 9.28 9.65 2.04
CA ALA A 155 8.39 10.63 2.65
C ALA A 155 7.19 10.95 1.74
N PHE A 156 7.46 11.26 0.47
CA PHE A 156 6.40 11.53 -0.49
C PHE A 156 5.55 10.28 -0.76
N GLY A 157 6.19 9.13 -0.97
CA GLY A 157 5.49 7.90 -1.31
C GLY A 157 4.52 7.44 -0.22
N VAL A 158 4.91 7.56 1.05
CA VAL A 158 4.02 7.25 2.18
C VAL A 158 2.85 8.22 2.26
N LEU A 159 3.09 9.54 2.11
CA LEU A 159 2.00 10.51 2.13
C LEU A 159 1.03 10.31 0.96
N PHE A 160 1.57 10.15 -0.24
CA PHE A 160 0.76 9.92 -1.43
C PHE A 160 -0.09 8.66 -1.27
N ASP A 161 0.52 7.57 -0.83
CA ASP A 161 -0.18 6.31 -0.63
C ASP A 161 -1.26 6.42 0.45
N ALA A 162 -0.94 6.96 1.62
CA ALA A 162 -1.89 7.06 2.72
C ALA A 162 -3.10 7.96 2.40
N PHE A 163 -2.87 9.13 1.81
CA PHE A 163 -3.95 10.11 1.58
C PHE A 163 -4.65 9.93 0.23
N VAL A 164 -3.88 9.80 -0.85
CA VAL A 164 -4.43 9.75 -2.21
C VAL A 164 -4.94 8.35 -2.51
N VAL A 165 -4.12 7.32 -2.29
CA VAL A 165 -4.55 5.96 -2.63
C VAL A 165 -5.53 5.44 -1.59
N ARG A 166 -5.17 5.49 -0.32
CA ARG A 166 -5.86 4.72 0.71
C ARG A 166 -7.08 5.39 1.31
N MET A 167 -7.02 6.70 1.54
CA MET A 167 -8.18 7.44 2.05
C MET A 167 -9.14 7.88 0.95
N THR A 168 -8.67 7.95 -0.30
CA THR A 168 -9.49 8.47 -1.41
C THR A 168 -9.83 7.38 -2.42
N ILE A 169 -8.84 6.85 -3.15
CA ILE A 169 -9.08 5.93 -4.27
C ILE A 169 -9.68 4.60 -3.81
N ILE A 170 -9.12 3.96 -2.79
CA ILE A 170 -9.58 2.64 -2.34
C ILE A 170 -11.04 2.66 -1.87
N PRO A 171 -11.48 3.59 -0.99
CA PRO A 171 -12.89 3.72 -0.64
C PRO A 171 -13.80 4.06 -1.82
N ALA A 172 -13.36 4.97 -2.71
CA ALA A 172 -14.14 5.36 -3.88
C ALA A 172 -14.37 4.18 -4.83
N LEU A 173 -13.33 3.39 -5.11
CA LEU A 173 -13.44 2.17 -5.90
C LEU A 173 -14.34 1.14 -5.20
N THR A 174 -14.19 0.96 -3.89
CA THR A 174 -15.03 0.02 -3.12
C THR A 174 -16.51 0.40 -3.17
N LYS A 175 -16.80 1.71 -3.15
CA LYS A 175 -18.14 2.24 -3.33
C LYS A 175 -18.65 2.02 -4.76
N LEU A 176 -17.85 2.34 -5.77
CA LEU A 176 -18.20 2.19 -7.18
C LEU A 176 -18.52 0.75 -7.56
N PHE A 177 -17.69 -0.21 -7.12
CA PHE A 177 -17.90 -1.63 -7.40
C PHE A 177 -18.98 -2.27 -6.51
N GLY A 178 -19.44 -1.59 -5.46
CA GLY A 178 -20.59 -2.04 -4.69
C GLY A 178 -20.45 -3.48 -4.16
N ARG A 179 -21.48 -4.29 -4.41
CA ARG A 179 -21.50 -5.73 -4.08
C ARG A 179 -20.50 -6.55 -4.89
N ALA A 180 -20.07 -6.07 -6.06
CA ALA A 180 -19.08 -6.77 -6.89
C ALA A 180 -17.70 -6.79 -6.22
N SER A 181 -17.35 -5.77 -5.42
CA SER A 181 -16.11 -5.75 -4.61
C SER A 181 -15.92 -7.03 -3.77
N TRP A 182 -17.04 -7.62 -3.35
CA TRP A 182 -17.09 -8.79 -2.47
C TRP A 182 -17.33 -10.11 -3.23
N TYR A 183 -17.38 -10.06 -4.57
CA TYR A 183 -17.65 -11.24 -5.38
C TYR A 183 -16.46 -12.21 -5.37
N MET A 184 -16.72 -13.43 -4.92
CA MET A 184 -15.78 -14.54 -5.03
C MET A 184 -16.35 -15.63 -5.97
N PRO A 185 -15.68 -15.95 -7.09
CA PRO A 185 -16.12 -17.03 -7.95
C PRO A 185 -15.95 -18.40 -7.27
N LYS A 186 -16.93 -19.28 -7.47
CA LYS A 186 -17.09 -20.57 -6.75
C LYS A 186 -15.88 -21.50 -6.86
N TRP A 187 -15.10 -21.40 -7.94
CA TRP A 187 -13.87 -22.19 -8.16
C TRP A 187 -12.72 -21.85 -7.20
N LEU A 188 -12.64 -20.59 -6.75
CA LEU A 188 -11.54 -20.04 -5.96
C LEU A 188 -11.79 -20.31 -4.48
N LYS A 189 -13.08 -20.30 -4.09
CA LYS A 189 -13.58 -20.78 -2.79
C LYS A 189 -13.23 -22.25 -2.52
N ARG A 190 -12.95 -23.04 -3.55
CA ARG A 190 -12.60 -24.46 -3.47
C ARG A 190 -11.09 -24.72 -3.36
N ILE A 191 -10.27 -23.76 -3.81
CA ILE A 191 -8.80 -23.85 -3.85
C ILE A 191 -8.18 -23.15 -2.64
N LEU A 192 -8.81 -22.08 -2.11
CA LEU A 192 -8.28 -21.32 -0.99
C LEU A 192 -8.48 -22.06 0.35
N PRO A 193 -7.40 -22.37 1.10
CA PRO A 193 -7.50 -22.96 2.44
C PRO A 193 -8.22 -22.02 3.42
N HIS A 194 -8.83 -22.58 4.47
CA HIS A 194 -9.48 -21.84 5.55
C HIS A 194 -8.42 -21.27 6.51
N VAL A 195 -7.85 -20.12 6.13
CA VAL A 195 -7.02 -19.32 7.04
C VAL A 195 -7.96 -18.42 7.82
N ASP A 196 -8.36 -18.88 9.00
CA ASP A 196 -9.21 -18.15 9.93
C ASP A 196 -8.35 -17.13 10.68
N ILE A 197 -8.16 -15.94 10.10
CA ILE A 197 -7.34 -14.86 10.68
C ILE A 197 -8.01 -14.30 11.95
N GLU A 198 -9.31 -14.53 12.15
CA GLU A 198 -10.09 -13.98 13.26
C GLU A 198 -10.55 -15.02 14.30
N GLY A 199 -10.19 -16.30 14.18
CA GLY A 199 -10.50 -17.29 15.23
C GLY A 199 -11.99 -17.51 15.51
N HIS A 200 -12.88 -17.17 14.58
CA HIS A 200 -14.33 -17.38 14.73
C HIS A 200 -14.68 -18.87 14.92
N ALA A 201 -13.83 -19.79 14.45
CA ALA A 201 -13.96 -21.22 14.71
C ALA A 201 -13.84 -21.60 16.19
N LEU A 202 -13.01 -20.89 16.98
CA LEU A 202 -12.86 -21.15 18.42
C LEU A 202 -14.07 -20.64 19.21
N THR A 203 -14.61 -19.47 18.88
CA THR A 203 -15.77 -18.89 19.56
C THR A 203 -17.03 -19.73 19.35
N LYS A 204 -17.18 -20.33 18.17
CA LYS A 204 -18.31 -21.22 17.85
C LYS A 204 -18.22 -22.55 18.60
N SER A 205 -17.03 -23.14 18.72
CA SER A 205 -16.82 -24.36 19.51
C SER A 205 -17.01 -24.17 21.02
N LEU A 206 -16.80 -22.96 21.56
CA LEU A 206 -17.06 -22.65 22.97
C LEU A 206 -18.54 -22.40 23.26
N LYS A 207 -19.31 -21.94 22.25
CA LYS A 207 -20.75 -21.72 22.38
C LYS A 207 -21.56 -23.02 22.26
N ASP A 208 -21.09 -23.98 21.47
CA ASP A 208 -21.69 -25.33 21.35
C ASP A 208 -21.37 -26.25 22.55
N LYS A 209 -20.50 -25.81 23.49
CA LYS A 209 -20.15 -26.53 24.72
C LYS A 209 -20.85 -26.01 26.00
N LYS A 210 -21.77 -25.04 25.87
CA LYS A 210 -22.63 -24.54 26.95
C LYS A 210 -24.08 -24.82 26.64
#